data_AF-A0A0B8WEL8-F1
#
_entry.id   AF-A0A0B8WEL8-F1
#
_cell.length_a   1.000
_cell.length_b   1.000
_cell.length_c   1.000
_cell.angle_alpha   90.00
_cell.angle_beta   90.00
_cell.angle_gamma   90.00
#
_symmetry.space_group_name_H-M   'P 1'
#
loop_
_entity.id
_entity.type
_entity.pdbx_description
1 polymer ?
#
loop_
_entity_poly.entity_id
_entity_poly.type
_entity_poly.pdbx_seq_one_letter_code
_entity_poly.pdbx_strand_id
1 'polypeptide(L)'
;MKSLIVGLLLVVSSAAMAQEDLISYREDDFQVDVLSWCDGNNVMGQNSKGEVELRYNCSEQGLKCKSGSYHRLHRTMHFASCQLQ
;
A
#
# COMPACT_ATOMS: atom_id res chain seq x y z
N MET A 1 38.23 33.12 -18.79
CA MET A 1 38.87 31.83 -19.09
C MET A 1 39.59 31.34 -17.84
N LYS A 2 39.36 30.06 -17.48
CA LYS A 2 40.14 29.23 -16.54
C LYS A 2 40.09 29.62 -15.05
N SER A 3 39.31 28.87 -14.27
CA SER A 3 39.93 27.87 -13.40
C SER A 3 38.90 26.82 -12.96
N LEU A 4 39.25 25.57 -13.18
CA LEU A 4 38.59 24.33 -12.78
C LEU A 4 39.11 23.94 -11.39
N ILE A 5 38.23 23.65 -10.45
CA ILE A 5 38.46 22.79 -9.27
C ILE A 5 37.08 22.16 -8.97
N VAL A 6 36.70 21.06 -9.60
CA VAL A 6 36.92 19.65 -9.19
C VAL A 6 36.97 19.44 -7.68
N GLY A 7 35.89 18.85 -7.16
CA GLY A 7 35.99 17.77 -6.18
C GLY A 7 35.69 18.15 -4.74
N LEU A 8 34.51 17.76 -4.26
CA LEU A 8 34.43 16.97 -3.03
C LEU A 8 33.16 16.12 -3.06
N LEU A 9 33.34 14.83 -3.35
CA LEU A 9 32.42 13.77 -2.99
C LEU A 9 32.30 13.74 -1.47
N LEU A 10 31.19 14.22 -0.92
CA LEU A 10 30.80 13.88 0.45
C LEU A 10 29.80 12.73 0.39
N VAL A 11 30.39 11.55 0.35
CA VAL A 11 29.78 10.32 0.83
C VAL A 11 29.43 10.55 2.29
N VAL A 12 28.14 10.65 2.60
CA VAL A 12 27.65 10.28 3.92
C VAL A 12 26.64 9.17 3.70
N SER A 13 27.19 7.96 3.68
CA SER A 13 26.47 6.72 3.92
C SER A 13 25.74 6.84 5.24
N SER A 14 24.54 7.43 5.21
CA SER A 14 23.60 7.31 6.31
C SER A 14 22.93 5.96 6.10
N ALA A 15 23.46 4.97 6.81
CA ALA A 15 22.77 3.72 7.05
C ALA A 15 21.36 4.06 7.54
N ALA A 16 20.36 3.88 6.67
CA ALA A 16 18.99 3.78 7.10
C ALA A 16 18.89 2.46 7.85
N MET A 17 19.08 2.53 9.17
CA MET A 17 18.68 1.46 10.08
C MET A 17 17.18 1.28 9.87
N ALA A 18 16.80 0.26 9.10
CA ALA A 18 15.45 -0.25 9.09
C ALA A 18 15.19 -0.81 10.49
N GLN A 19 14.53 0.02 11.28
CA GLN A 19 14.00 -0.27 12.60
C GLN A 19 13.29 -1.63 12.54
N GLU A 20 13.74 -2.59 13.33
CA GLU A 20 12.98 -3.82 13.56
C GLU A 20 11.63 -3.38 14.14
N ASP A 21 10.57 -3.56 13.38
CA ASP A 21 9.21 -3.32 13.86
C ASP A 21 9.00 -4.17 15.11
N LEU A 22 8.95 -3.50 16.26
CA LEU A 22 8.50 -4.06 17.51
C LEU A 22 7.08 -4.60 17.28
N ILE A 23 6.94 -5.91 17.08
CA ILE A 23 5.66 -6.59 17.15
C ILE A 23 5.28 -6.63 18.63
N SER A 24 4.64 -5.57 19.11
CA SER A 24 3.97 -5.52 20.39
C SER A 24 2.78 -6.47 20.34
N TYR A 25 3.00 -7.73 20.71
CA TYR A 25 1.93 -8.71 20.92
C TYR A 25 1.02 -8.22 22.06
N ARG A 26 -0.23 -7.86 21.73
CA ARG A 26 -1.26 -7.51 22.70
C ARG A 26 -2.35 -8.58 22.63
N GLU A 27 -2.72 -9.17 23.77
CA GLU A 27 -3.65 -10.31 23.83
C GLU A 27 -5.07 -10.02 23.27
N ASP A 28 -5.37 -8.77 22.90
CA ASP A 28 -6.62 -8.32 22.26
C ASP A 28 -6.40 -7.77 20.83
N ASP A 29 -5.40 -8.27 20.09
CA ASP A 29 -5.02 -7.74 18.77
C ASP A 29 -6.13 -7.94 17.72
N PHE A 30 -7.03 -6.96 17.62
CA PHE A 30 -7.91 -6.80 16.47
C PHE A 30 -7.05 -6.57 15.23
N GLN A 31 -7.00 -7.57 14.35
CA GLN A 31 -6.27 -7.49 13.10
C GLN A 31 -7.11 -6.74 12.07
N VAL A 32 -6.53 -5.71 11.44
CA VAL A 32 -7.17 -4.98 10.36
C VAL A 32 -6.33 -5.13 9.10
N ASP A 33 -6.92 -5.70 8.06
CA ASP A 33 -6.28 -5.83 6.75
C ASP A 33 -6.99 -4.98 5.73
N VAL A 34 -6.20 -4.31 4.90
CA VAL A 34 -6.70 -3.60 3.72
C VAL A 34 -6.19 -4.34 2.49
N LEU A 35 -7.07 -5.15 1.88
CA LEU A 35 -6.71 -5.97 0.72
C LEU A 35 -6.79 -5.19 -0.59
N SER A 36 -7.74 -4.28 -0.68
CA SER A 36 -7.96 -3.40 -1.83
C SER A 36 -8.85 -2.21 -1.45
N TRP A 37 -8.79 -1.14 -2.24
CA TRP A 37 -9.61 0.06 -2.08
C TRP A 37 -10.08 0.57 -3.45
N CYS A 38 -11.07 1.46 -3.44
CA CYS A 38 -11.51 2.14 -4.66
C CYS A 38 -10.74 3.45 -4.85
N ASP A 39 -10.20 3.67 -6.03
CA ASP A 39 -9.71 4.96 -6.51
C ASP A 39 -10.51 5.35 -7.75
N GLY A 40 -11.48 6.25 -7.59
CA GLY A 40 -12.52 6.47 -8.59
C GLY A 40 -13.27 5.17 -8.91
N ASN A 41 -13.27 4.75 -10.18
CA ASN A 41 -13.90 3.49 -10.61
C ASN A 41 -12.91 2.32 -10.75
N ASN A 42 -11.73 2.44 -10.17
CA ASN A 42 -10.67 1.44 -10.19
C ASN A 42 -10.57 0.73 -8.85
N VAL A 43 -10.37 -0.58 -8.88
CA VAL A 43 -9.95 -1.37 -7.72
C VAL A 43 -8.43 -1.35 -7.68
N MET A 44 -7.90 -0.75 -6.61
CA MET A 44 -6.48 -0.67 -6.33
C MET A 44 -6.09 -1.69 -5.28
N GLY A 45 -4.85 -2.14 -5.29
CA GLY A 45 -4.30 -3.02 -4.26
C GLY A 45 -2.80 -2.85 -4.11
N GLN A 46 -2.20 -3.65 -3.23
CA GLN A 46 -0.75 -3.80 -3.15
C GLN A 46 -0.32 -5.15 -3.68
N ASN A 47 0.82 -5.21 -4.37
CA ASN A 47 1.44 -6.45 -4.81
C ASN A 47 2.30 -7.09 -3.69
N SER A 48 2.96 -8.22 -3.97
CA SER A 48 3.81 -8.90 -2.99
C SER A 48 5.06 -8.13 -2.54
N LYS A 49 5.41 -7.04 -3.24
CA LYS A 49 6.50 -6.12 -2.90
C LYS A 49 6.02 -4.88 -2.14
N GLY A 50 4.71 -4.76 -1.88
CA GLY A 50 4.10 -3.59 -1.25
C GLY A 50 3.86 -2.41 -2.20
N GLU A 51 4.07 -2.58 -3.51
CA GLU A 51 3.84 -1.52 -4.49
C GLU A 51 2.34 -1.43 -4.81
N VAL A 52 1.84 -0.20 -4.93
CA VAL A 52 0.45 0.05 -5.32
C VAL A 52 0.26 -0.28 -6.79
N GLU A 53 -0.76 -1.07 -7.09
CA GLU A 53 -1.12 -1.46 -8.45
C GLU A 53 -2.62 -1.34 -8.72
N LEU A 54 -2.96 -1.08 -9.98
CA LEU A 54 -4.32 -1.22 -10.48
C LEU A 54 -4.63 -2.71 -10.64
N ARG A 55 -5.64 -3.21 -9.92
CA ARG A 55 -6.11 -4.59 -10.06
C ARG A 55 -7.23 -4.73 -11.08
N TYR A 56 -8.20 -3.82 -11.06
CA TYR A 56 -9.33 -3.83 -11.98
C TYR A 56 -9.80 -2.41 -12.33
N ASN A 57 -10.12 -2.15 -13.59
CA ASN A 57 -10.88 -0.97 -14.02
C ASN A 57 -12.35 -1.37 -14.21
N CYS A 58 -13.23 -0.99 -13.28
CA CYS A 58 -14.63 -1.44 -13.33
C CYS A 58 -15.41 -0.85 -14.50
N SER A 59 -14.92 0.25 -15.10
CA SER A 59 -15.56 0.90 -16.24
C SER A 59 -15.55 0.03 -17.49
N GLU A 60 -14.51 -0.80 -17.67
CA GLU A 60 -14.38 -1.73 -18.80
C GLU A 60 -15.45 -2.82 -18.79
N GLN A 61 -16.06 -3.08 -17.62
CA GLN A 61 -17.10 -4.08 -17.42
C GLN A 61 -18.49 -3.44 -17.24
N GLY A 62 -18.61 -2.11 -17.36
CA GLY A 62 -19.85 -1.39 -17.07
C GLY A 62 -20.29 -1.49 -15.60
N LEU A 63 -19.35 -1.76 -14.70
CA LEU A 63 -19.59 -1.93 -13.26
C LEU A 63 -19.09 -0.70 -12.49
N LYS A 64 -19.43 -0.66 -11.19
CA LYS A 64 -18.91 0.34 -10.26
C LYS A 64 -18.01 -0.29 -9.21
N CYS A 65 -16.91 0.38 -8.88
CA CYS A 65 -16.11 0.01 -7.73
C CYS A 65 -16.90 0.26 -6.44
N LYS A 66 -17.01 -0.75 -5.57
CA LYS A 66 -17.60 -0.63 -4.23
C LYS A 66 -16.65 -1.19 -3.19
N SER A 67 -16.49 -0.45 -2.09
CA SER A 67 -15.73 -0.88 -0.92
C SER A 67 -16.63 -1.64 0.06
N GLY A 68 -16.07 -2.63 0.73
CA GLY A 68 -16.75 -3.46 1.71
C GLY A 68 -15.81 -3.85 2.85
N SER A 69 -16.41 -4.39 3.91
CA SER A 69 -15.68 -4.92 5.05
C SER A 69 -16.24 -6.28 5.42
N TYR A 70 -15.36 -7.20 5.79
CA TYR A 70 -15.72 -8.50 6.33
C TYR A 70 -15.12 -8.66 7.72
N HIS A 71 -15.96 -9.02 8.70
CA HIS A 71 -15.56 -9.17 10.10
C HIS A 71 -15.65 -10.64 10.49
N ARG A 72 -14.54 -11.23 10.93
CA ARG A 72 -14.49 -12.62 11.41
C ARG A 72 -13.34 -12.82 12.38
N LEU A 73 -13.60 -13.49 13.52
CA LEU A 73 -12.58 -13.97 14.46
C LEU A 73 -11.49 -12.93 14.77
N HIS A 74 -11.88 -11.80 15.39
CA HIS A 74 -10.99 -10.69 15.76
C HIS A 74 -10.26 -10.03 14.58
N ARG A 75 -10.73 -10.26 13.35
CA ARG A 75 -10.16 -9.70 12.13
C ARG A 75 -11.20 -8.92 11.35
N THR A 76 -10.82 -7.75 10.87
CA THR A 76 -11.59 -6.93 9.92
C THR A 76 -10.81 -6.83 8.63
N MET A 77 -11.39 -7.30 7.52
CA MET A 77 -10.79 -7.20 6.20
C MET A 77 -11.56 -6.18 5.37
N HIS A 78 -10.91 -5.09 5.00
CA HIS A 78 -11.40 -4.11 4.04
C HIS A 78 -11.01 -4.53 2.63
N PHE A 79 -11.96 -4.46 1.71
CA PHE A 79 -11.76 -4.82 0.31
C PHE A 79 -12.57 -3.89 -0.60
N ALA A 80 -12.20 -3.86 -1.86
CA ALA A 80 -12.94 -3.24 -2.94
C ALA A 80 -13.14 -4.24 -4.09
N SER A 81 -14.28 -4.16 -4.77
CA SER A 81 -14.60 -4.99 -5.92
C SER A 81 -15.51 -4.27 -6.92
N CYS A 82 -15.51 -4.72 -8.17
CA CYS A 82 -16.45 -4.26 -9.20
C CYS A 82 -17.81 -4.94 -9.01
N GLN A 83 -18.87 -4.15 -8.89
CA GLN A 83 -20.22 -4.62 -8.63
C GLN A 83 -21.25 -3.90 -9.49
N LEU A 84 -22.41 -4.53 -9.69
CA LEU A 84 -23.58 -3.88 -10.30
C LEU A 84 -24.04 -2.71 -9.42
N GLN A 85 -24.54 -1.66 -10.08
CA GLN A 85 -24.91 -0.41 -9.44
C GLN A 85 -26.09 -0.59 -8.49
#